data_AF-A0A969V648-F1
#
_entry.id   AF-A0A969V648-F1
#
_cell.length_a   1.000
_cell.length_b   1.000
_cell.length_c   1.000
_cell.angle_alpha   90.00
_cell.angle_beta   90.00
_cell.angle_gamma   90.00
#
_symmetry.space_group_name_H-M   'P 1'
#
loop_
_entity.id
_entity.type
_entity.pdbx_description
1 polymer ?
#
loop_
_entity_poly.entity_id
_entity_poly.type
_entity_poly.pdbx_seq_one_letter_code
_entity_poly.pdbx_strand_id
1 'polypeptide(L)'
;MITIRHDKGVIKQKHLTAEGFLKVDAIFTRTGVFEYRNDDGTIRKELRHPDDVLKSDSLASMEMLPITFNHPKERVVDVENARKLQIGFTGQKINIDGENIKGTVVITDKDSINAIENEGIQELSLGYNVVLIKEDGDFKGQRFDYRQTEIKYNHLALVPKGRAGVSKLILDSVDAVQTETENKQDSNQQKEHNMTMVKKNLDGILYEGAPEIVNALDKATARADKAESDVSTLTKEVETLKANLDATKVKLDTAEKLIIPRRYKKQLNQD
;
A
#
# COMPACT_ATOMS: atom_id res chain seq x y z
N MET A 1 11.38 -5.05 30.82
CA MET A 1 10.33 -5.16 29.78
C MET A 1 10.41 -3.91 28.93
N ILE A 2 10.83 -4.03 27.67
CA ILE A 2 10.80 -2.92 26.71
C ILE A 2 9.43 -2.98 26.05
N THR A 3 8.55 -2.05 26.40
CA THR A 3 7.28 -1.87 25.69
C THR A 3 7.58 -1.11 24.41
N ILE A 4 7.65 -1.83 23.28
CA ILE A 4 7.64 -1.21 21.96
C ILE A 4 6.22 -0.69 21.73
N ARG A 5 6.04 0.63 21.77
CA ARG A 5 4.80 1.27 21.32
C ARG A 5 4.93 1.54 19.83
N HIS A 6 4.13 0.86 19.03
CA HIS A 6 3.86 1.30 17.66
C HIS A 6 2.75 2.34 17.77
N ASP A 7 3.07 3.62 17.58
CA ASP A 7 2.05 4.65 17.43
C ASP A 7 1.29 4.36 16.13
N LYS A 8 0.17 3.63 16.24
CA LYS A 8 -0.79 3.45 15.16
C LYS A 8 -1.54 4.77 15.02
N GLY A 9 -1.49 5.40 13.85
CA GLY A 9 -2.36 6.54 13.56
C GLY A 9 -3.81 6.07 13.63
N VAL A 10 -4.56 6.52 14.64
CA VAL A 10 -5.95 6.08 14.83
C VAL A 10 -6.83 6.90 13.90
N ILE A 11 -7.53 6.24 12.97
CA ILE A 11 -8.56 6.92 12.18
C ILE A 11 -9.67 7.37 13.14
N LYS A 12 -9.75 8.68 13.36
CA LYS A 12 -10.85 9.28 14.12
C LYS A 12 -12.08 9.40 13.24
N GLN A 13 -13.27 9.22 13.83
CA GLN A 13 -14.57 9.35 13.12
C GLN A 13 -14.72 10.64 12.31
N LYS A 14 -14.10 11.74 12.76
CA LYS A 14 -14.08 13.03 12.02
C LYS A 14 -13.45 12.95 10.62
N HIS A 15 -12.66 11.93 10.34
CA HIS A 15 -12.04 11.68 9.06
C HIS A 15 -12.89 10.77 8.16
N LEU A 16 -13.98 10.19 8.67
CA LEU A 16 -14.88 9.36 7.88
C LEU A 16 -16.12 10.16 7.47
N THR A 17 -16.50 10.01 6.21
CA THR A 17 -17.81 10.43 5.72
C THR A 17 -18.91 9.50 6.24
N ALA A 18 -20.18 9.88 6.09
CA ALA A 18 -21.30 9.03 6.49
C ALA A 18 -21.34 7.70 5.70
N GLU A 19 -20.82 7.73 4.47
CA GLU A 19 -20.68 6.59 3.57
C GLU A 19 -19.44 5.71 3.89
N GLY A 20 -18.58 6.15 4.81
CA GLY A 20 -17.40 5.42 5.25
C GLY A 20 -16.12 5.72 4.45
N PHE A 21 -16.13 6.71 3.55
CA PHE A 21 -14.89 7.15 2.88
C PHE A 21 -13.99 7.90 3.85
N LEU A 22 -12.67 7.65 3.76
CA LEU A 22 -11.66 8.37 4.52
C LEU A 22 -11.29 9.66 3.79
N LYS A 23 -11.53 10.81 4.45
CA LYS A 23 -11.13 12.14 4.02
C LYS A 23 -10.22 12.76 5.06
N VAL A 24 -8.95 12.97 4.71
CA VAL A 24 -7.94 13.47 5.65
C VAL A 24 -6.90 14.33 4.93
N ASP A 25 -6.31 15.27 5.67
CA ASP A 25 -5.17 16.02 5.17
C ASP A 25 -3.90 15.18 5.22
N ALA A 26 -2.98 15.44 4.30
CA ALA A 26 -1.74 14.71 4.17
C ALA A 26 -0.60 15.60 3.72
N ILE A 27 0.62 15.21 4.09
CA ILE A 27 1.85 15.73 3.50
C ILE A 27 2.16 14.81 2.32
N PHE A 28 2.13 15.33 1.09
CA PHE A 28 2.40 14.56 -0.12
C PHE A 28 3.90 14.41 -0.37
N THR A 29 4.66 15.47 -0.11
CA THR A 29 6.11 15.47 -0.33
C THR A 29 6.77 16.71 0.29
N ARG A 30 8.08 16.85 0.07
CA ARG A 30 8.85 18.04 0.43
C ARG A 30 9.85 18.43 -0.66
N THR A 31 10.36 19.66 -0.60
CA THR A 31 11.57 20.07 -1.33
C THR A 31 12.84 19.57 -0.62
N GLY A 32 13.97 19.64 -1.32
CA GLY A 32 15.30 19.35 -0.77
C GLY A 32 15.96 18.14 -1.42
N VAL A 33 16.97 17.58 -0.75
CA VAL A 33 17.74 16.44 -1.27
C VAL A 33 17.07 15.12 -0.87
N PHE A 34 17.01 14.21 -1.82
CA PHE A 34 16.42 12.89 -1.72
C PHE A 34 17.46 11.83 -2.10
N GLU A 35 17.45 10.71 -1.39
CA GLU A 35 18.33 9.58 -1.68
C GLU A 35 17.59 8.53 -2.52
N TYR A 36 18.21 8.16 -3.63
CA TYR A 36 17.73 7.11 -4.52
C TYR A 36 18.77 6.01 -4.57
N ARG A 37 18.32 4.77 -4.43
CA ARG A 37 19.17 3.59 -4.61
C ARG A 37 19.17 3.19 -6.07
N ASN A 38 20.35 3.07 -6.64
CA ASN A 38 20.59 2.54 -7.99
C ASN A 38 20.47 1.01 -7.99
N ASP A 39 20.34 0.42 -9.18
CA ASP A 39 20.25 -1.04 -9.35
C ASP A 39 21.53 -1.76 -8.89
N ASP A 40 22.68 -1.07 -8.95
CA ASP A 40 23.97 -1.55 -8.43
C ASP A 40 24.12 -1.42 -6.89
N GLY A 41 23.08 -0.95 -6.21
CA GLY A 41 23.04 -0.75 -4.76
C GLY A 41 23.65 0.57 -4.26
N THR A 42 24.29 1.35 -5.13
CA THR A 42 24.82 2.67 -4.75
C THR A 42 23.70 3.68 -4.50
N ILE A 43 24.00 4.73 -3.74
CA ILE A 43 23.05 5.81 -3.45
C ILE A 43 23.43 7.02 -4.30
N ARG A 44 22.47 7.54 -5.06
CA ARG A 44 22.56 8.87 -5.68
C ARG A 44 21.69 9.86 -4.91
N LYS A 45 22.16 11.09 -4.83
CA LYS A 45 21.44 12.20 -4.20
C LYS A 45 20.86 13.11 -5.26
N GLU A 46 19.53 13.23 -5.27
CA GLU A 46 18.82 14.06 -6.24
C GLU A 46 18.14 15.23 -5.50
N LEU A 47 18.44 16.44 -5.96
CA LEU A 47 17.83 17.67 -5.49
C LEU A 47 16.48 17.88 -6.16
N ARG A 48 15.44 17.98 -5.34
CA ARG A 48 14.12 18.48 -5.70
C ARG A 48 14.03 19.94 -5.26
N HIS A 49 14.58 20.81 -6.10
CA HIS A 49 14.70 22.23 -5.79
C HIS A 49 13.31 22.90 -5.75
N PRO A 50 13.07 23.87 -4.84
CA PRO A 50 11.80 24.61 -4.81
C PRO A 50 11.42 25.21 -6.17
N ASP A 51 12.38 25.77 -6.91
CA ASP A 51 12.14 26.35 -8.25
C ASP A 51 11.60 25.35 -9.29
N ASP A 52 11.70 24.04 -9.05
CA ASP A 52 11.17 23.01 -9.94
C ASP A 52 9.91 22.34 -9.38
N VAL A 53 9.90 22.07 -8.09
CA VAL A 53 8.76 21.44 -7.40
C VAL A 53 7.58 22.39 -7.27
N LEU A 54 7.83 23.68 -7.03
CA LEU A 54 6.81 24.69 -6.78
C LEU A 54 6.39 25.44 -8.06
N LYS A 55 6.88 25.03 -9.24
CA LYS A 55 6.37 25.56 -10.50
C LYS A 55 4.86 25.29 -10.57
N SER A 56 4.12 26.28 -11.04
CA SER A 56 2.65 26.22 -11.11
C SER A 56 2.14 24.98 -11.83
N ASP A 57 2.81 24.59 -12.92
CA ASP A 57 2.47 23.44 -13.75
C ASP A 57 2.91 22.10 -13.14
N SER A 58 3.87 22.10 -12.21
CA SER A 58 4.22 20.94 -11.39
C SER A 58 3.19 20.74 -10.28
N LEU A 59 2.86 21.79 -9.53
CA LEU A 59 1.85 21.76 -8.48
C LEU A 59 0.46 21.40 -9.02
N ALA A 60 0.06 21.98 -10.15
CA ALA A 60 -1.20 21.66 -10.80
C ALA A 60 -1.29 20.18 -11.19
N SER A 61 -0.16 19.53 -11.50
CA SER A 61 -0.15 18.08 -11.78
C SER A 61 -0.33 17.21 -10.53
N MET A 62 -0.33 17.77 -9.32
CA MET A 62 -0.69 17.03 -8.09
C MET A 62 -2.19 17.04 -7.78
N GLU A 63 -2.97 17.86 -8.48
CA GLU A 63 -4.40 18.00 -8.25
C GLU A 63 -5.16 16.78 -8.78
N MET A 64 -6.08 16.24 -7.97
CA MET A 64 -6.98 15.16 -8.39
C MET A 64 -6.27 13.91 -8.96
N LEU A 65 -5.07 13.63 -8.49
CA LEU A 65 -4.34 12.42 -8.86
C LEU A 65 -5.03 11.17 -8.33
N PRO A 66 -5.04 10.07 -9.10
CA PRO A 66 -5.43 8.78 -8.56
C PRO A 66 -4.49 8.38 -7.43
N ILE A 67 -5.07 7.83 -6.37
CA ILE A 67 -4.33 7.20 -5.27
C ILE A 67 -4.28 5.70 -5.53
N THR A 68 -3.13 5.05 -5.34
CA THR A 68 -2.97 3.60 -5.47
C THR A 68 -2.55 2.96 -4.15
N PHE A 69 -2.84 1.68 -3.97
CA PHE A 69 -2.24 0.90 -2.88
C PHE A 69 -0.90 0.33 -3.35
N ASN A 70 0.20 0.79 -2.75
CA ASN A 70 1.57 0.65 -3.26
C ASN A 70 1.80 1.26 -4.65
N HIS A 71 3.05 1.28 -5.09
CA HIS A 71 3.38 1.67 -6.45
C HIS A 71 2.95 0.56 -7.45
N PRO A 72 2.27 0.93 -8.56
CA PRO A 72 1.97 -0.02 -9.63
C PRO A 72 3.22 -0.66 -10.22
N LYS A 73 3.13 -1.93 -10.65
CA LYS A 73 4.24 -2.61 -11.34
C LYS A 73 4.54 -1.93 -12.68
N GLU A 74 3.50 -1.42 -13.32
CA GLU A 74 3.50 -0.65 -14.56
C GLU A 74 4.13 0.75 -14.38
N ARG A 75 4.39 1.18 -13.14
CA ARG A 75 4.96 2.48 -12.72
C ARG A 75 4.14 3.71 -13.06
N VAL A 76 3.19 3.60 -13.98
CA VAL A 76 2.29 4.66 -14.42
C VAL A 76 0.85 4.24 -14.21
N VAL A 77 0.00 5.20 -13.86
CA VAL A 77 -1.45 5.08 -13.88
C VAL A 77 -1.97 5.81 -15.11
N ASP A 78 -2.75 5.12 -15.94
CA ASP A 78 -3.29 5.62 -17.21
C ASP A 78 -4.75 5.20 -17.40
N VAL A 79 -5.34 5.55 -18.54
CA VAL A 79 -6.75 5.26 -18.85
C VAL A 79 -7.07 3.77 -18.95
N GLU A 80 -6.07 2.93 -19.22
CA GLU A 80 -6.23 1.48 -19.36
C GLU A 80 -6.24 0.79 -17.99
N ASN A 81 -5.49 1.31 -17.02
CA ASN A 81 -5.27 0.67 -15.73
C ASN A 81 -5.90 1.38 -14.52
N ALA A 82 -6.27 2.67 -14.63
CA ALA A 82 -6.72 3.48 -13.50
C ALA A 82 -7.89 2.84 -12.73
N ARG A 83 -8.88 2.30 -13.44
CA ARG A 83 -10.04 1.63 -12.82
C ARG A 83 -9.64 0.50 -11.87
N LYS A 84 -8.57 -0.23 -12.18
CA LYS A 84 -8.10 -1.37 -11.40
C LYS A 84 -7.20 -0.94 -10.24
N LEU A 85 -6.40 0.10 -10.43
CA LEU A 85 -5.35 0.49 -9.49
C LEU A 85 -5.79 1.55 -8.48
N GLN A 86 -6.77 2.37 -8.83
CA GLN A 86 -7.18 3.50 -8.00
C GLN A 86 -7.98 3.06 -6.77
N ILE A 87 -7.63 3.63 -5.62
CA ILE A 87 -8.30 3.44 -4.33
C ILE A 87 -8.94 4.74 -3.80
N GLY A 88 -8.71 5.85 -4.51
CA GLY A 88 -9.10 7.18 -4.09
C GLY A 88 -8.47 8.26 -4.97
N PHE A 89 -8.56 9.52 -4.52
CA PHE A 89 -8.01 10.68 -5.21
C PHE A 89 -7.40 11.70 -4.25
N THR A 90 -6.40 12.44 -4.72
CA THR A 90 -5.98 13.67 -4.05
C THR A 90 -7.03 14.77 -4.26
N GLY A 91 -7.04 15.76 -3.37
CA GLY A 91 -7.88 16.94 -3.50
C GLY A 91 -7.40 17.88 -4.60
N GLN A 92 -8.26 18.82 -4.99
CA GLN A 92 -7.93 19.87 -5.94
C GLN A 92 -6.99 20.94 -5.34
N LYS A 93 -7.10 21.22 -4.05
CA LYS A 93 -6.28 22.28 -3.41
C LYS A 93 -4.96 21.72 -2.91
N ILE A 94 -3.87 22.28 -3.42
CA ILE A 94 -2.50 22.01 -2.97
C ILE A 94 -2.01 23.20 -2.15
N ASN A 95 -1.51 22.92 -0.95
CA ASN A 95 -1.00 23.92 -0.01
C ASN A 95 0.50 23.72 0.18
N ILE A 96 1.24 24.82 0.27
CA ILE A 96 2.67 24.82 0.56
C ILE A 96 2.84 25.30 2.00
N ASP A 97 3.59 24.56 2.81
CA ASP A 97 3.92 24.91 4.19
C ASP A 97 5.41 24.66 4.44
N GLY A 98 6.19 25.73 4.39
CA GLY A 98 7.64 25.66 4.40
C GLY A 98 8.16 24.81 3.23
N GLU A 99 8.87 23.73 3.55
CA GLU A 99 9.37 22.78 2.56
C GLU A 99 8.34 21.72 2.16
N ASN A 100 7.23 21.61 2.87
CA ASN A 100 6.24 20.56 2.68
C ASN A 100 5.16 20.99 1.70
N ILE A 101 4.74 20.03 0.87
CA ILE A 101 3.58 20.16 -0.01
C ILE A 101 2.49 19.27 0.55
N LYS A 102 1.33 19.87 0.81
CA LYS A 102 0.19 19.26 1.49
C LYS A 102 -1.05 19.30 0.61
N GLY A 103 -1.95 18.36 0.86
CA GLY A 103 -3.27 18.34 0.25
C GLY A 103 -4.19 17.39 0.99
N THR A 104 -5.47 17.41 0.62
CA THR A 104 -6.43 16.44 1.13
C THR A 104 -6.33 15.15 0.31
N VAL A 105 -6.54 14.00 0.95
CA VAL A 105 -6.79 12.73 0.27
C VAL A 105 -8.22 12.27 0.57
N VAL A 106 -8.84 11.62 -0.42
CA VAL A 106 -10.10 10.89 -0.25
C VAL A 106 -9.87 9.46 -0.70
N ILE A 107 -9.96 8.51 0.23
CA ILE A 107 -9.85 7.08 -0.04
C ILE A 107 -11.25 6.47 0.10
N THR A 108 -11.67 5.78 -0.95
CA THR A 108 -13.00 5.14 -1.05
C THR A 108 -12.91 3.63 -0.99
N ASP A 109 -11.70 3.07 -1.14
CA ASP A 109 -11.46 1.64 -1.07
C ASP A 109 -11.45 1.12 0.38
N LYS A 110 -12.27 0.11 0.65
CA LYS A 110 -12.48 -0.43 2.00
C LYS A 110 -11.23 -1.12 2.54
N ASP A 111 -10.54 -1.91 1.71
CA ASP A 111 -9.40 -2.71 2.16
C ASP A 111 -8.20 -1.80 2.49
N SER A 112 -8.02 -0.74 1.70
CA SER A 112 -7.02 0.29 1.97
C SER A 112 -7.30 1.05 3.27
N ILE A 113 -8.56 1.41 3.55
CA ILE A 113 -8.95 2.04 4.83
C ILE A 113 -8.65 1.08 6.00
N ASN A 114 -8.99 -0.20 5.86
CA ASN A 114 -8.68 -1.20 6.87
C ASN A 114 -7.18 -1.36 7.12
N ALA A 115 -6.36 -1.29 6.07
CA ALA A 115 -4.91 -1.37 6.19
C ALA A 115 -4.33 -0.13 6.91
N ILE A 116 -4.89 1.06 6.67
CA ILE A 116 -4.53 2.27 7.42
C ILE A 116 -4.86 2.09 8.91
N GLU A 117 -6.09 1.68 9.22
CA GLU A 117 -6.59 1.59 10.60
C GLU A 117 -5.91 0.49 11.41
N ASN A 118 -5.81 -0.71 10.83
CA ASN A 118 -5.45 -1.91 11.57
C ASN A 118 -3.96 -2.24 11.45
N GLU A 119 -3.36 -1.97 10.29
CA GLU A 119 -1.95 -2.26 10.00
C GLU A 119 -1.06 -1.02 10.17
N GLY A 120 -1.64 0.19 10.29
CA GLY A 120 -0.90 1.43 10.52
C GLY A 120 -0.20 1.99 9.28
N ILE A 121 -0.61 1.54 8.08
CA ILE A 121 -0.06 2.04 6.81
C ILE A 121 -0.54 3.47 6.59
N GLN A 122 0.36 4.44 6.71
CA GLN A 122 0.00 5.86 6.65
C GLN A 122 0.95 6.71 5.81
N GLU A 123 2.07 6.14 5.34
CA GLU A 123 3.05 6.87 4.56
C GLU A 123 2.65 6.94 3.08
N LEU A 124 3.12 7.99 2.42
CA LEU A 124 2.74 8.29 1.05
C LEU A 124 3.98 8.46 0.16
N SER A 125 3.86 8.10 -1.11
CA SER A 125 4.93 8.24 -2.10
C SER A 125 4.37 8.66 -3.46
N LEU A 126 4.89 9.74 -4.03
CA LEU A 126 4.45 10.20 -5.35
C LEU A 126 5.13 9.40 -6.47
N GLY A 127 4.35 8.98 -7.46
CA GLY A 127 4.84 8.51 -8.75
C GLY A 127 4.73 9.62 -9.79
N TYR A 128 5.82 9.89 -10.50
CA TYR A 128 5.92 11.04 -11.40
C TYR A 128 7.01 10.87 -12.45
N ASN A 129 6.89 11.67 -13.51
CA ASN A 129 7.92 11.84 -14.53
C ASN A 129 8.79 13.04 -14.21
N VAL A 130 10.06 12.96 -14.57
CA VAL A 130 11.07 13.99 -14.30
C VAL A 130 12.17 13.94 -15.34
N VAL A 131 12.76 15.10 -15.63
CA VAL A 131 14.04 15.21 -16.33
C VAL A 131 15.14 15.33 -15.29
N LEU A 132 16.03 14.33 -15.26
CA LEU A 132 17.16 14.30 -14.33
C LEU A 132 18.39 14.94 -14.98
N ILE A 133 18.85 16.05 -14.41
CA ILE A 133 20.04 16.78 -14.87
C ILE A 133 21.21 16.42 -13.97
N LYS A 134 22.34 16.00 -14.54
CA LYS A 134 23.59 15.80 -13.81
C LYS A 134 24.12 17.18 -13.39
N GLU A 135 24.10 17.44 -12.10
CA GLU A 135 24.50 18.72 -11.51
C GLU A 135 24.99 18.44 -10.10
N ASP A 136 26.26 18.63 -9.84
CA ASP A 136 26.81 18.42 -8.51
C ASP A 136 26.77 19.74 -7.73
N GLY A 137 25.92 19.87 -6.71
CA GLY A 137 25.84 21.08 -5.87
C GLY A 137 25.72 20.80 -4.37
N ASP A 138 25.52 21.86 -3.61
CA ASP A 138 25.11 21.81 -2.21
C ASP A 138 23.79 22.57 -2.05
N PHE A 139 22.85 21.98 -1.34
CA PHE A 139 21.60 22.64 -0.99
C PHE A 139 21.37 22.52 0.51
N LYS A 140 21.44 23.66 1.22
CA LYS A 140 21.28 23.75 2.67
C LYS A 140 22.23 22.81 3.44
N GLY A 141 23.49 22.72 3.02
CA GLY A 141 24.51 21.87 3.64
C GLY A 141 24.38 20.39 3.27
N GLN A 142 23.53 20.05 2.30
CA GLN A 142 23.41 18.69 1.75
C GLN A 142 23.92 18.66 0.32
N ARG A 143 25.00 17.90 0.11
CA ARG A 143 25.52 17.58 -1.23
C ARG A 143 24.48 16.82 -2.05
N PHE A 144 24.33 17.18 -3.32
CA PHE A 144 23.56 16.43 -4.31
C PHE A 144 24.37 16.22 -5.60
N ASP A 145 23.99 15.20 -6.35
CA ASP A 145 24.66 14.76 -7.57
C ASP A 145 23.84 15.04 -8.84
N TYR A 146 22.53 15.24 -8.67
CA TYR A 146 21.58 15.50 -9.74
C TYR A 146 20.50 16.49 -9.29
N ARG A 147 19.91 17.21 -10.23
CA ARG A 147 18.72 18.04 -10.04
C ARG A 147 17.54 17.48 -10.82
N GLN A 148 16.39 17.37 -10.16
CA GLN A 148 15.11 16.99 -10.76
C GLN A 148 14.41 18.22 -11.33
N THR A 149 14.09 18.19 -12.63
CA THR A 149 13.41 19.28 -13.35
C THR A 149 12.21 18.74 -14.14
N GLU A 150 11.32 19.62 -14.61
CA GLU A 150 10.14 19.23 -15.40
C GLU A 150 9.30 18.14 -14.70
N ILE A 151 9.08 18.31 -13.39
CA ILE A 151 8.40 17.33 -12.56
C ILE A 151 6.90 17.33 -12.85
N LYS A 152 6.36 16.17 -13.27
CA LYS A 152 4.94 15.96 -13.58
C LYS A 152 4.41 14.75 -12.85
N TYR A 153 3.53 14.98 -11.88
CA TYR A 153 2.97 13.91 -11.05
C TYR A 153 1.88 13.13 -11.78
N ASN A 154 1.79 11.83 -11.45
CA ASN A 154 0.89 10.89 -12.10
C ASN A 154 -0.01 10.14 -11.11
N HIS A 155 0.52 9.75 -9.95
CA HIS A 155 -0.27 9.11 -8.90
C HIS A 155 0.35 9.35 -7.52
N LEU A 156 -0.45 9.14 -6.47
CA LEU A 156 0.00 9.10 -5.09
C LEU A 156 -0.18 7.68 -4.54
N ALA A 157 0.89 7.02 -4.13
CA ALA A 157 0.82 5.67 -3.57
C ALA A 157 0.74 5.73 -2.04
N LEU A 158 -0.23 5.00 -1.47
CA LEU A 158 -0.25 4.62 -0.06
C LEU A 158 0.72 3.46 0.14
N VAL A 159 1.73 3.65 1.00
CA VAL A 159 2.85 2.71 1.16
C VAL A 159 3.19 2.51 2.63
N PRO A 160 3.76 1.35 3.01
CA PRO A 160 4.28 1.15 4.37
C PRO A 160 5.39 2.14 4.75
N LYS A 161 6.19 2.59 3.75
CA LYS A 161 7.28 3.54 3.94
C LYS A 161 7.45 4.44 2.70
N GLY A 162 7.25 5.73 2.88
CA GLY A 162 7.35 6.79 1.89
C GLY A 162 8.78 7.27 1.67
N ARG A 163 9.06 7.76 0.46
CA ARG A 163 10.41 8.20 0.07
C ARG A 163 10.81 9.53 0.71
N ALA A 164 9.86 10.44 0.91
CA ALA A 164 10.14 11.79 1.39
C ALA A 164 10.46 11.87 2.89
N GLY A 165 10.25 10.78 3.63
CA GLY A 165 10.46 10.68 5.08
C GLY A 165 9.43 11.41 5.94
N VAL A 166 8.80 12.46 5.40
CA VAL A 166 7.75 13.26 6.07
C VAL A 166 6.36 13.05 5.48
N SER A 167 6.29 12.33 4.37
CA SER A 167 5.08 12.17 3.56
C SER A 167 4.15 11.13 4.16
N LYS A 168 3.01 11.58 4.70
CA LYS A 168 2.06 10.75 5.44
C LYS A 168 0.67 11.38 5.55
N LEU A 169 -0.31 10.54 5.88
CA LEU A 169 -1.64 10.93 6.34
C LEU A 169 -1.55 11.61 7.72
N ILE A 170 -2.34 12.67 7.94
CA ILE A 170 -2.41 13.40 9.21
C ILE A 170 -3.63 12.88 10.00
N LEU A 171 -3.48 11.72 10.63
CA LEU A 171 -4.54 11.03 11.38
C LEU A 171 -4.67 11.54 12.84
N ASP A 172 -3.56 11.97 13.42
CA ASP A 172 -3.50 12.52 14.77
C ASP A 172 -3.52 14.04 14.72
N SER A 173 -4.71 14.65 14.61
CA SER A 173 -4.84 16.03 15.10
C SER A 173 -5.15 15.97 16.60
N VAL A 174 -4.08 15.90 17.39
CA VAL A 174 -3.91 16.79 18.54
C VAL A 174 -2.94 17.85 18.02
N ASP A 175 -3.25 19.14 18.21
CA ASP A 175 -2.45 20.30 17.78
C ASP A 175 -2.53 20.69 16.30
N ALA A 176 -3.67 21.25 15.92
CA ALA A 176 -3.73 22.29 14.90
C ALA A 176 -4.02 23.65 15.55
N VAL A 177 -3.17 24.11 16.48
CA VAL A 177 -3.09 25.50 16.99
C VAL A 177 -1.66 25.77 17.51
N GLN A 178 -0.93 26.71 16.86
CA GLN A 178 0.11 27.66 17.36
C GLN A 178 1.12 27.21 18.46
N THR A 179 2.42 27.53 18.46
CA THR A 179 3.20 28.72 18.03
C THR A 179 4.69 28.37 18.06
N GLU A 180 5.49 29.16 17.34
CA GLU A 180 6.95 29.30 17.48
C GLU A 180 7.41 29.35 18.95
N THR A 181 8.46 28.59 19.29
CA THR A 181 9.52 29.03 20.22
C THR A 181 10.71 28.04 20.23
N GLU A 182 11.82 28.53 19.69
CA GLU A 182 13.19 28.47 20.21
C GLU A 182 13.81 27.14 20.74
N ASN A 183 14.88 26.74 20.03
CA ASN A 183 16.18 26.31 20.54
C ASN A 183 16.24 25.63 21.92
N LYS A 184 16.52 24.31 21.91
CA LYS A 184 17.50 23.72 22.84
C LYS A 184 18.40 22.72 22.13
N GLN A 185 19.69 22.99 22.24
CA GLN A 185 20.80 22.12 21.91
C GLN A 185 20.85 20.88 22.82
N ASP A 186 21.54 19.87 22.30
CA ASP A 186 22.20 18.73 22.94
C ASP A 186 21.35 17.62 23.58
N SER A 187 21.44 16.42 22.99
CA SER A 187 22.53 15.52 23.38
C SER A 187 22.60 14.28 22.48
N ASN A 188 23.85 13.99 22.10
CA ASN A 188 24.34 12.78 21.47
C ASN A 188 23.98 11.54 22.30
N GLN A 189 23.20 10.62 21.75
CA GLN A 189 23.30 9.18 22.07
C GLN A 189 23.20 8.38 20.78
N GLN A 190 24.35 8.22 20.13
CA GLN A 190 24.59 7.13 19.21
C GLN A 190 24.29 5.81 19.93
N LYS A 191 23.24 5.11 19.49
CA LYS A 191 23.16 3.66 19.63
C LYS A 191 23.50 3.07 18.28
N GLU A 192 24.75 2.66 18.13
CA GLU A 192 25.17 1.75 17.08
C GLU A 192 24.23 0.53 17.07
N HIS A 193 23.39 0.42 16.04
CA HIS A 193 22.83 -0.87 15.63
C HIS A 193 23.76 -1.41 14.55
N ASN A 194 24.67 -2.30 14.95
CA ASN A 194 25.33 -3.20 14.02
C ASN A 194 24.25 -4.03 13.30
N MET A 195 23.87 -3.61 12.09
CA MET A 195 22.93 -4.32 11.24
C MET A 195 23.72 -5.20 10.28
N THR A 196 24.08 -6.41 10.71
CA THR A 196 24.56 -7.44 9.80
C THR A 196 23.40 -7.85 8.89
N MET A 197 23.48 -7.48 7.60
CA MET A 197 22.47 -7.81 6.59
C MET A 197 22.46 -9.31 6.32
N VAL A 198 21.26 -9.91 6.25
CA VAL A 198 21.10 -11.35 5.97
C VAL A 198 20.62 -11.52 4.53
N LYS A 199 21.33 -12.37 3.77
CA LYS A 199 21.01 -12.69 2.37
C LYS A 199 19.92 -13.75 2.31
N LYS A 200 18.84 -13.50 1.58
CA LYS A 200 17.82 -14.51 1.27
C LYS A 200 17.64 -14.66 -0.24
N ASN A 201 17.63 -15.90 -0.71
CA ASN A 201 17.32 -16.23 -2.10
C ASN A 201 15.80 -16.29 -2.27
N LEU A 202 15.26 -15.47 -3.17
CA LEU A 202 13.93 -15.63 -3.75
C LEU A 202 14.08 -15.87 -5.24
N ASP A 203 13.65 -17.04 -5.71
CA ASP A 203 13.55 -17.38 -7.14
C ASP A 203 14.80 -17.04 -7.97
N GLY A 204 15.97 -17.31 -7.40
CA GLY A 204 17.28 -17.09 -8.04
C GLY A 204 17.85 -15.68 -7.89
N ILE A 205 17.15 -14.77 -7.18
CA ILE A 205 17.59 -13.40 -6.91
C ILE A 205 17.97 -13.30 -5.42
N LEU A 206 19.20 -12.84 -5.14
CA LEU A 206 19.66 -12.54 -3.80
C LEU A 206 19.07 -11.19 -3.34
N TYR A 207 18.22 -11.24 -2.31
CA TYR A 207 17.69 -10.06 -1.66
C TYR A 207 18.39 -9.83 -0.31
N GLU A 208 18.89 -8.61 -0.10
CA GLU A 208 19.53 -8.18 1.15
C GLU A 208 18.60 -7.20 1.89
N GLY A 209 17.98 -7.69 2.97
CA GLY A 209 17.07 -6.94 3.81
C GLY A 209 17.43 -7.02 5.29
N ALA A 210 16.86 -6.11 6.08
CA ALA A 210 16.95 -6.21 7.54
C ALA A 210 16.33 -7.54 8.03
N PRO A 211 16.82 -8.15 9.12
CA PRO A 211 16.37 -9.46 9.60
C PRO A 211 14.85 -9.54 9.83
N GLU A 212 14.22 -8.43 10.19
CA GLU A 212 12.78 -8.31 10.39
C GLU A 212 12.00 -8.50 9.09
N ILE A 213 12.51 -7.99 7.98
CA ILE A 213 11.92 -8.13 6.64
C ILE A 213 12.07 -9.56 6.14
N VAL A 214 13.23 -10.18 6.37
CA VAL A 214 13.47 -11.60 6.04
C VAL A 214 12.51 -12.48 6.84
N ASN A 215 12.33 -12.24 8.13
CA ASN A 215 11.39 -12.98 8.97
C ASN A 215 9.92 -12.79 8.57
N ALA A 216 9.54 -11.56 8.16
CA ALA A 216 8.20 -11.29 7.66
C ALA A 216 7.95 -12.01 6.33
N LEU A 217 8.95 -12.04 5.46
CA LEU A 217 8.90 -12.73 4.17
C LEU A 217 8.80 -14.25 4.36
N ASP A 218 9.56 -14.83 5.29
CA ASP A 218 9.51 -16.26 5.61
C ASP A 218 8.13 -16.68 6.11
N LYS A 219 7.53 -15.84 6.96
CA LYS A 219 6.16 -16.05 7.41
C LYS A 219 5.15 -15.92 6.27
N ALA A 220 5.37 -15.01 5.32
CA ALA A 220 4.51 -14.85 4.16
C ALA A 220 4.60 -16.06 3.22
N THR A 221 5.81 -16.54 2.92
CA THR A 221 6.05 -17.74 2.11
C THR A 221 5.43 -18.97 2.76
N ALA A 222 5.64 -19.20 4.06
CA ALA A 222 5.03 -20.33 4.75
C ALA A 222 3.49 -20.29 4.77
N ARG A 223 2.88 -19.09 4.78
CA ARG A 223 1.42 -18.93 4.63
C ARG A 223 0.96 -19.23 3.21
N ALA A 224 1.73 -18.82 2.20
CA ALA A 224 1.44 -19.11 0.80
C ALA A 224 1.48 -20.62 0.53
N ASP A 225 2.55 -21.30 0.96
CA ASP A 225 2.69 -22.76 0.82
C ASP A 225 1.54 -23.52 1.50
N LYS A 226 1.13 -23.06 2.69
CA LYS A 226 -0.01 -23.64 3.39
C LYS A 226 -1.32 -23.40 2.62
N ALA A 227 -1.55 -22.19 2.12
CA ALA A 227 -2.74 -21.88 1.34
C ALA A 227 -2.83 -22.71 0.06
N GLU A 228 -1.71 -22.94 -0.63
CA GLU A 228 -1.66 -23.84 -1.80
C GLU A 228 -1.99 -25.29 -1.43
N SER A 229 -1.50 -25.78 -0.29
CA SER A 229 -1.83 -27.11 0.22
C SER A 229 -3.32 -27.24 0.57
N ASP A 230 -3.90 -26.23 1.22
CA ASP A 230 -5.31 -26.20 1.58
C ASP A 230 -6.20 -26.17 0.31
N VAL A 231 -5.83 -25.39 -0.72
CA VAL A 231 -6.53 -25.35 -2.02
C VAL A 231 -6.49 -26.72 -2.72
N SER A 232 -5.35 -27.40 -2.72
CA SER A 232 -5.22 -28.75 -3.28
C SER A 232 -6.13 -29.76 -2.57
N THR A 233 -6.23 -29.67 -1.24
CA THR A 233 -7.08 -30.54 -0.43
C THR A 233 -8.57 -30.28 -0.69
N LEU A 234 -8.99 -29.01 -0.67
CA LEU A 234 -10.37 -28.61 -0.96
C LEU A 234 -10.79 -29.01 -2.38
N THR A 235 -9.88 -28.97 -3.35
CA THR A 235 -10.15 -29.42 -4.72
C THR A 235 -10.52 -30.90 -4.75
N LYS A 236 -9.78 -31.76 -4.04
CA LYS A 236 -10.08 -33.20 -3.94
C LYS A 236 -11.39 -33.48 -3.20
N GLU A 237 -11.69 -32.71 -2.17
CA GLU A 237 -12.98 -32.84 -1.46
C GLU A 237 -14.15 -32.47 -2.36
N VAL A 238 -14.03 -31.40 -3.15
CA VAL A 238 -15.05 -30.99 -4.13
C VAL A 238 -15.28 -32.08 -5.18
N GLU A 239 -14.22 -32.71 -5.69
CA GLU A 239 -14.32 -33.83 -6.64
C GLU A 239 -15.05 -35.03 -6.01
N THR A 240 -14.73 -35.37 -4.77
CA THR A 240 -15.36 -36.46 -4.03
C THR A 240 -16.84 -36.19 -3.78
N LEU A 241 -17.19 -34.96 -3.37
CA LEU A 241 -18.58 -34.54 -3.14
C LEU A 241 -19.40 -34.57 -4.44
N LYS A 242 -18.81 -34.17 -5.57
CA LYS A 242 -19.45 -34.28 -6.88
C LYS A 242 -19.75 -35.74 -7.25
N ALA A 243 -18.78 -36.64 -7.08
CA ALA A 243 -18.98 -38.07 -7.34
C ALA A 243 -20.08 -38.68 -6.46
N ASN A 244 -20.12 -38.31 -5.17
CA ASN A 244 -21.17 -38.75 -4.25
C ASN A 244 -22.56 -38.18 -4.61
N LEU A 245 -22.62 -36.93 -5.06
CA LEU A 245 -23.86 -36.31 -5.52
C LEU A 245 -24.42 -37.06 -6.73
N ASP A 246 -23.57 -37.39 -7.71
CA ASP A 246 -23.98 -38.10 -8.91
C ASP A 246 -24.44 -39.52 -8.59
N ALA A 247 -23.73 -40.24 -7.71
CA ALA A 247 -24.15 -41.56 -7.24
C ALA A 247 -25.50 -41.52 -6.49
N THR A 248 -25.75 -40.46 -5.72
CA THR A 248 -27.01 -40.28 -4.99
C THR A 248 -28.17 -39.98 -5.93
N LYS A 249 -27.96 -39.16 -6.96
CA LYS A 249 -28.96 -38.90 -8.02
C LYS A 249 -29.38 -40.19 -8.72
N VAL A 250 -28.42 -41.05 -9.09
CA VAL A 250 -28.73 -42.35 -9.72
C VAL A 250 -29.59 -43.23 -8.81
N LYS A 251 -29.29 -43.27 -7.50
CA LYS A 251 -30.10 -44.02 -6.53
C LYS A 251 -31.50 -43.43 -6.38
N LEU A 252 -31.64 -42.11 -6.39
CA LEU A 252 -32.92 -41.42 -6.34
C LEU A 252 -33.78 -41.77 -7.57
N ASP A 253 -33.23 -41.63 -8.77
CA ASP A 253 -33.91 -41.98 -10.03
C ASP A 253 -34.36 -43.44 -10.05
N THR A 254 -33.53 -44.34 -9.50
CA THR A 254 -33.84 -45.77 -9.40
C THR A 254 -34.98 -46.02 -8.39
N ALA A 255 -34.95 -45.35 -7.24
CA ALA A 255 -35.99 -45.47 -6.22
C ALA A 255 -37.34 -44.92 -6.71
N GLU A 256 -37.34 -43.78 -7.40
CA GLU A 256 -38.55 -43.22 -8.01
C GLU A 256 -39.18 -44.18 -9.02
N LYS A 257 -38.37 -44.81 -9.88
CA LYS A 257 -38.81 -45.86 -10.81
C LYS A 257 -39.34 -47.12 -10.14
N LEU A 258 -38.99 -47.41 -8.88
CA LEU A 258 -39.49 -48.54 -8.09
C LEU A 258 -40.77 -48.22 -7.31
N ILE A 259 -40.98 -46.94 -6.94
CA ILE A 259 -42.16 -46.48 -6.21
C ILE A 259 -43.37 -46.36 -7.15
N ILE A 260 -43.18 -45.87 -8.37
CA ILE A 260 -44.26 -45.70 -9.37
C ILE A 260 -44.97 -47.04 -9.69
N PRO A 261 -44.27 -48.16 -9.95
CA PRO A 261 -44.90 -49.47 -10.17
C PRO A 261 -45.55 -50.07 -8.90
N ARG A 262 -45.01 -49.79 -7.70
CA ARG A 262 -45.56 -50.30 -6.44
C ARG A 262 -46.89 -49.64 -6.05
N ARG A 263 -47.09 -48.36 -6.37
CA ARG A 263 -48.39 -47.69 -6.18
C ARG A 263 -49.50 -48.30 -7.04
N TYR A 264 -49.19 -48.73 -8.27
CA TYR A 264 -50.16 -49.38 -9.15
C TYR A 264 -50.53 -50.81 -8.72
N LYS A 265 -49.55 -51.61 -8.24
CA LYS A 265 -49.82 -52.98 -7.76
C LYS A 265 -50.62 -53.05 -6.45
N LYS A 266 -50.56 -52.01 -5.60
CA LYS A 266 -51.31 -51.99 -4.33
C LYS A 266 -52.80 -51.65 -4.51
N GLN A 267 -53.16 -51.00 -5.63
CA GLN A 267 -54.57 -50.73 -6.00
C GLN A 267 -55.27 -51.94 -6.65
N LEU A 268 -54.53 -52.95 -7.12
CA LEU A 268 -55.09 -54.16 -7.75
C LEU A 268 -55.31 -55.34 -6.79
N ASN A 269 -54.91 -55.21 -5.51
CA ASN A 269 -55.03 -56.27 -4.49
C ASN A 269 -55.97 -55.86 -3.34
N GLN A 270 -56.91 -54.94 -3.56
CA GLN A 270 -57.92 -54.52 -2.58
C GLN A 270 -59.38 -54.82 -2.98
N ASP A 271 -59.59 -55.61 -4.03
CA ASP A 271 -60.88 -56.26 -4.33
C ASP A 271 -60.80 -57.74 -3.98
#